data_AF-N9QY93-F1
#
_entry.id   AF-N9QY93-F1
#
_cell.length_a   1.000
_cell.length_b   1.000
_cell.length_c   1.000
_cell.angle_alpha   90.00
_cell.angle_beta   90.00
_cell.angle_gamma   90.00
#
_symmetry.space_group_name_H-M   'P 1'
#
loop_
_entity.id
_entity.type
_entity.pdbx_description
1 polymer ?
#
loop_
_entity_poly.entity_id
_entity_poly.type
_entity_poly.pdbx_seq_one_letter_code
_entity_poly.pdbx_strand_id
1 'polypeptide(L)'
;MSIMKFEDLSELEQELFDCLFNYYESSFLQSEASGSIKTADEPEKRIIVSELNEMQRKVLNERLHLNDLIPKEINEFHQLILGENTVISPMQILVLLEQLDVLKDEFGTLSNTIQKKRYSVILQAYQALDENICTQRNLKILKRMRGIRAVKVRNDKNVYPRHQILYRVLRDEAHKNGRWENLSQAVKSILPILRLEYQKNNLVWIQNEIDSKLALIEELEKGRLINSHNKQNENYHGKVYQNRKYQNRIDKLQLEINELIIAQKSTDPALLLGKKIPYNTIYNDESILHHLRDCPELLQDILIQK
;
A
#
# COMPACT_ATOMS: atom_id res chain seq x y z
N MET A 1 6.65 17.75 11.98
CA MET A 1 6.25 17.04 10.73
C MET A 1 7.11 17.63 9.61
N SER A 2 7.89 16.82 8.88
CA SER A 2 8.90 17.32 7.93
C SER A 2 8.28 18.12 6.77
N ILE A 3 8.98 19.17 6.31
CA ILE A 3 8.66 19.94 5.11
C ILE A 3 9.06 19.10 3.88
N MET A 4 8.22 19.07 2.85
CA MET A 4 8.57 18.45 1.56
C MET A 4 9.60 19.33 0.85
N LYS A 5 10.65 18.73 0.29
CA LYS A 5 11.69 19.44 -0.44
C LYS A 5 11.53 19.17 -1.93
N PHE A 6 11.95 20.11 -2.77
CA PHE A 6 11.98 19.90 -4.23
C PHE A 6 12.80 18.67 -4.61
N GLU A 7 13.88 18.39 -3.88
CA GLU A 7 14.69 17.16 -3.96
C GLU A 7 13.85 15.87 -3.91
N ASP A 8 12.75 15.84 -3.13
CA ASP A 8 11.87 14.68 -3.05
C ASP A 8 11.18 14.37 -4.39
N LEU A 9 10.98 15.38 -5.23
CA LEU A 9 10.42 15.25 -6.58
C LEU A 9 11.47 14.72 -7.55
N SER A 10 12.68 15.29 -7.55
CA SER A 10 13.80 14.82 -8.37
C SER A 10 14.18 13.37 -8.06
N GLU A 11 14.17 12.99 -6.78
CA GLU A 11 14.40 11.62 -6.34
C GLU A 11 13.35 10.64 -6.88
N LEU A 12 12.09 11.06 -7.01
CA LEU A 12 11.01 10.23 -7.57
C LEU A 12 11.08 10.16 -9.10
N GLU A 13 11.40 11.27 -9.77
CA GLU A 13 11.65 11.30 -11.23
C GLU A 13 12.73 10.27 -11.58
N GLN A 14 13.85 10.31 -10.87
CA GLN A 14 14.95 9.38 -11.07
C GLN A 14 14.52 7.91 -10.85
N GLU A 15 13.69 7.63 -9.84
CA GLU A 15 13.17 6.28 -9.59
C GLU A 15 12.28 5.78 -10.74
N LEU A 16 11.43 6.64 -11.29
CA LEU A 16 10.54 6.30 -12.42
C LEU A 16 11.36 5.94 -13.67
N PHE A 17 12.40 6.72 -13.96
CA PHE A 17 13.32 6.41 -15.06
C PHE A 17 14.20 5.18 -14.77
N ASP A 18 14.69 5.02 -13.54
CA ASP A 18 15.41 3.79 -13.14
C ASP A 18 14.52 2.55 -13.34
N CYS A 19 13.22 2.67 -13.04
CA CYS A 19 12.25 1.60 -13.30
C CYS A 19 12.20 1.31 -14.80
N LEU A 20 11.95 2.31 -15.64
CA LEU A 20 11.96 2.14 -17.10
C LEU A 20 13.23 1.47 -17.61
N PHE A 21 14.41 1.89 -17.16
CA PHE A 21 15.68 1.29 -17.59
C PHE A 21 15.95 -0.11 -16.99
N ASN A 22 15.24 -0.53 -15.95
CA ASN A 22 15.29 -1.90 -15.45
C ASN A 22 14.33 -2.82 -16.23
N TYR A 23 13.22 -2.28 -16.73
CA TYR A 23 12.22 -3.03 -17.49
C TYR A 23 12.56 -3.13 -18.99
N TYR A 24 13.13 -2.07 -19.56
CA TYR A 24 13.45 -1.91 -20.97
C TYR A 24 14.96 -1.80 -21.20
N GLU A 25 15.45 -2.12 -22.41
CA GLU A 25 16.87 -1.97 -22.72
C GLU A 25 17.34 -0.52 -22.49
N SER A 26 18.61 -0.29 -22.16
CA SER A 26 19.14 1.06 -21.92
C SER A 26 19.99 1.59 -23.08
N SER A 27 20.18 0.78 -24.12
CA SER A 27 20.99 1.06 -25.32
C SER A 27 20.44 2.22 -26.17
N PHE A 28 19.22 2.68 -25.88
CA PHE A 28 18.44 3.65 -26.65
C PHE A 28 19.01 5.07 -26.75
N LEU A 29 19.84 5.52 -25.81
CA LEU A 29 20.38 6.89 -25.82
C LEU A 29 21.68 7.05 -26.64
N GLN A 30 22.20 5.95 -27.19
CA GLN A 30 23.55 5.93 -27.78
C GLN A 30 23.61 6.15 -29.30
N SER A 31 22.52 5.92 -30.04
CA SER A 31 22.54 5.95 -31.52
C SER A 31 22.15 7.28 -32.16
N GLU A 32 21.46 8.18 -31.44
CA GLU A 32 20.86 9.38 -32.05
C GLU A 32 21.33 10.72 -31.46
N ALA A 33 22.04 10.69 -30.32
CA ALA A 33 22.71 11.86 -29.76
C ALA A 33 24.22 11.68 -29.93
N SER A 34 24.82 12.27 -30.97
CA SER A 34 26.27 12.37 -31.13
C SER A 34 26.85 13.26 -30.02
N GLY A 35 27.05 12.67 -28.86
CA GLY A 35 27.53 13.28 -27.63
C GLY A 35 27.67 12.18 -26.60
N SER A 36 28.84 11.54 -26.60
CA SER A 36 29.18 10.33 -25.86
C SER A 36 28.59 10.27 -24.44
N ILE A 37 27.51 9.50 -24.26
CA ILE A 37 27.34 8.77 -23.01
C ILE A 37 28.37 7.64 -23.08
N LYS A 38 29.50 7.82 -22.40
CA LYS A 38 30.54 6.80 -22.36
C LYS A 38 29.96 5.50 -21.77
N THR A 39 30.02 4.49 -22.64
CA THR A 39 30.06 3.04 -22.45
C THR A 39 28.75 2.33 -22.14
N ALA A 40 28.31 1.57 -23.15
CA ALA A 40 27.58 0.31 -23.05
C ALA A 40 28.40 -0.84 -22.43
N ASP A 41 29.61 -0.59 -21.90
CA ASP A 41 30.51 -1.66 -21.45
C ASP A 41 30.39 -2.00 -19.95
N GLU A 42 29.44 -1.41 -19.22
CA GLU A 42 29.17 -1.80 -17.83
C GLU A 42 27.65 -1.95 -17.62
N PRO A 43 27.13 -3.17 -17.36
CA PRO A 43 25.71 -3.42 -17.10
C PRO A 43 25.16 -2.71 -15.84
N GLU A 44 26.02 -1.99 -15.10
CA GLU A 44 25.71 -1.34 -13.83
C GLU A 44 25.73 0.21 -13.86
N LYS A 45 26.02 0.86 -14.99
CA LYS A 45 25.99 2.33 -15.04
C LYS A 45 24.57 2.87 -15.03
N ARG A 46 24.14 3.35 -13.86
CA ARG A 46 22.90 4.09 -13.65
C ARG A 46 22.91 5.40 -14.43
N ILE A 47 21.93 5.59 -15.32
CA ILE A 47 21.70 6.87 -16.02
C ILE A 47 21.15 7.88 -15.00
N ILE A 48 21.84 9.00 -14.81
CA ILE A 48 21.39 10.09 -13.94
C ILE A 48 20.58 11.08 -14.77
N VAL A 49 19.28 11.16 -14.51
CA VAL A 49 18.30 11.95 -15.27
C VAL A 49 18.63 13.44 -15.22
N SER A 50 19.06 13.94 -14.06
CA SER A 50 19.49 15.35 -13.91
C SER A 50 20.71 15.72 -14.75
N GLU A 51 21.47 14.74 -15.26
CA GLU A 51 22.66 14.94 -16.10
C GLU A 51 22.34 14.83 -17.60
N LEU A 52 21.12 14.43 -17.96
CA LEU A 52 20.70 14.36 -19.36
C LEU A 52 20.56 15.76 -19.96
N ASN A 53 21.14 15.95 -21.15
CA ASN A 53 20.97 17.18 -21.91
C ASN A 53 19.54 17.26 -22.53
N GLU A 54 19.19 18.44 -23.03
CA GLU A 54 17.87 18.72 -23.59
C GLU A 54 17.49 17.77 -24.74
N MET A 55 18.44 17.47 -25.63
CA MET A 55 18.22 16.55 -26.76
C MET A 55 17.94 15.13 -26.28
N GLN A 56 18.71 14.63 -25.31
CA GLN A 56 18.54 13.30 -24.73
C GLN A 56 17.19 13.17 -24.01
N ARG A 57 16.78 14.20 -23.26
CA ARG A 57 15.46 14.24 -22.62
C ARG A 57 14.33 14.25 -23.65
N LYS A 58 14.47 15.01 -24.73
CA LYS A 58 13.48 15.07 -25.81
C LYS A 58 13.27 13.71 -26.48
N VAL A 59 14.36 13.05 -26.89
CA VAL A 59 14.30 11.71 -27.51
C VAL A 59 13.65 10.71 -26.56
N LEU A 60 14.04 10.72 -25.28
CA LEU A 60 13.46 9.81 -24.28
C LEU A 60 11.96 10.03 -24.12
N ASN A 61 11.52 11.29 -24.04
CA ASN A 61 10.10 11.62 -23.93
C ASN A 61 9.32 11.20 -25.19
N GLU A 62 9.83 11.45 -26.40
CA GLU A 62 9.18 11.05 -27.65
C GLU A 62 8.95 9.53 -27.70
N ARG A 63 9.96 8.74 -27.32
CA ARG A 63 9.85 7.27 -27.28
C ARG A 63 8.86 6.76 -26.24
N LEU A 64 8.79 7.39 -25.07
CA LEU A 64 7.75 7.10 -24.08
C LEU A 64 6.34 7.36 -24.64
N HIS A 65 6.16 8.44 -25.40
CA HIS A 65 4.89 8.76 -26.06
C HIS A 65 4.57 7.82 -27.23
N LEU A 66 5.57 7.32 -27.95
CA LEU A 66 5.38 6.34 -29.02
C LEU A 66 5.20 4.92 -28.49
N ASN A 67 5.50 4.70 -27.21
CA ASN A 67 5.49 3.39 -26.56
C ASN A 67 6.35 2.35 -27.33
N ASP A 68 7.50 2.78 -27.84
CA ASP A 68 8.37 2.00 -28.74
C ASP A 68 9.61 1.42 -28.05
N LEU A 69 9.51 1.18 -26.73
CA LEU A 69 10.60 0.64 -25.92
C LEU A 69 10.67 -0.88 -25.99
N ILE A 70 11.88 -1.42 -26.15
CA ILE A 70 12.13 -2.87 -26.23
C ILE A 70 12.37 -3.44 -24.82
N PRO A 71 11.61 -4.45 -24.36
CA PRO A 71 11.84 -5.10 -23.07
C PRO A 71 13.23 -5.73 -22.98
N LYS A 72 13.80 -5.82 -21.77
CA LYS A 72 15.02 -6.62 -21.56
C LYS A 72 14.70 -8.11 -21.62
N GLU A 73 15.65 -8.93 -22.10
CA GLU A 73 15.54 -10.40 -22.17
C GLU A 73 15.04 -11.06 -20.86
N ILE A 74 15.54 -10.61 -19.70
CA ILE A 74 15.11 -11.13 -18.38
C ILE A 74 13.61 -10.87 -18.15
N ASN A 75 13.09 -9.73 -18.61
CA ASN A 75 11.68 -9.39 -18.47
C ASN A 75 10.82 -10.11 -19.52
N GLU A 76 11.33 -10.35 -20.73
CA GLU A 76 10.68 -11.23 -21.71
C GLU A 76 10.51 -12.65 -21.15
N PHE A 77 11.53 -13.16 -20.46
CA PHE A 77 11.45 -14.46 -19.77
C PHE A 77 10.42 -14.45 -18.63
N HIS A 78 10.36 -13.39 -17.82
CA HIS A 78 9.32 -13.24 -16.81
C HIS A 78 7.90 -13.21 -17.41
N GLN A 79 7.70 -12.53 -18.54
CA GLN A 79 6.42 -12.49 -19.26
C GLN A 79 5.99 -13.88 -19.74
N LEU A 80 6.93 -14.67 -20.27
CA LEU A 80 6.67 -16.03 -20.73
C LEU A 80 6.16 -16.95 -19.60
N ILE A 81 6.67 -16.76 -18.37
CA ILE A 81 6.31 -17.60 -17.22
C ILE A 81 5.01 -17.13 -16.54
N LEU A 82 4.80 -15.80 -16.44
CA LEU A 82 3.69 -15.21 -15.66
C LEU A 82 2.47 -14.80 -16.49
N GLY A 83 2.59 -14.79 -17.83
CA GLY A 83 1.55 -14.36 -18.77
C GLY A 83 1.60 -12.86 -19.09
N GLU A 84 1.01 -12.47 -20.23
CA GLU A 84 1.09 -11.13 -20.87
C GLU A 84 0.62 -9.94 -19.99
N ASN A 85 -0.10 -10.18 -18.89
CA ASN A 85 -0.76 -9.13 -18.10
C ASN A 85 0.10 -8.48 -17.00
N THR A 86 1.41 -8.78 -16.94
CA THR A 86 2.27 -8.36 -15.80
C THR A 86 3.27 -7.25 -16.13
N VAL A 87 3.25 -6.72 -17.35
CA VAL A 87 4.21 -5.70 -17.79
C VAL A 87 3.73 -4.30 -17.46
N ILE A 88 4.58 -3.51 -16.81
CA ILE A 88 4.34 -2.08 -16.63
C ILE A 88 4.44 -1.38 -17.98
N SER A 89 3.36 -0.73 -18.41
CA SER A 89 3.36 0.02 -19.65
C SER A 89 4.16 1.32 -19.50
N PRO A 90 5.05 1.67 -20.45
CA PRO A 90 5.75 2.96 -20.50
C PRO A 90 4.79 4.15 -20.39
N MET A 91 3.60 4.04 -20.98
CA MET A 91 2.55 5.05 -20.89
C MET A 91 2.08 5.30 -19.46
N GLN A 92 2.00 4.27 -18.63
CA GLN A 92 1.63 4.43 -17.22
C GLN A 92 2.69 5.21 -16.45
N ILE A 93 3.98 4.98 -16.74
CA ILE A 93 5.08 5.74 -16.14
C ILE A 93 5.10 7.18 -16.67
N LEU A 94 4.84 7.38 -17.97
CA LEU A 94 4.76 8.71 -18.58
C LEU A 94 3.71 9.59 -17.90
N VAL A 95 2.50 9.06 -17.67
CA VAL A 95 1.44 9.79 -16.95
C VAL A 95 1.90 10.22 -15.54
N LEU A 96 2.67 9.38 -14.85
CA LEU A 96 3.23 9.73 -13.53
C LEU A 96 4.31 10.81 -13.64
N LEU A 97 5.14 10.77 -14.68
CA LEU A 97 6.15 11.78 -14.97
C LEU A 97 5.50 13.14 -15.29
N GLU A 98 4.47 13.17 -16.13
CA GLU A 98 3.71 14.38 -16.44
C GLU A 98 3.09 15.01 -15.18
N GLN A 99 2.45 14.19 -14.33
CA GLN A 99 1.92 14.65 -13.05
C GLN A 99 3.00 15.21 -12.13
N LEU A 100 4.19 14.60 -12.15
CA LEU A 100 5.33 15.03 -11.36
C LEU A 100 5.91 16.35 -11.87
N ASP A 101 5.99 16.54 -13.19
CA ASP A 101 6.47 17.77 -13.80
C ASP A 101 5.54 18.95 -13.54
N VAL A 102 4.22 18.75 -13.66
CA VAL A 102 3.23 19.76 -13.23
C VAL A 102 3.42 20.13 -11.76
N LEU A 103 3.70 19.15 -10.88
CA LEU A 103 3.95 19.40 -9.47
C LEU A 103 5.27 20.15 -9.23
N LYS A 104 6.32 19.91 -10.03
CA LYS A 104 7.59 20.65 -9.96
C LYS A 104 7.40 22.11 -10.36
N ASP A 105 6.69 22.36 -11.46
CA ASP A 105 6.45 23.71 -11.98
C ASP A 105 5.68 24.58 -10.97
N GLU A 106 4.66 23.99 -10.34
CA GLU A 106 3.85 24.69 -9.35
C GLU A 106 4.47 24.70 -7.94
N PHE A 107 5.59 24.00 -7.72
CA PHE A 107 6.08 23.68 -6.37
C PHE A 107 6.24 24.92 -5.48
N GLY A 108 6.87 25.98 -6.00
CA GLY A 108 7.09 27.23 -5.25
C GLY A 108 5.81 28.00 -4.88
N THR A 109 4.70 27.72 -5.56
CA THR A 109 3.41 28.42 -5.38
C THR A 109 2.44 27.68 -4.47
N LEU A 110 2.55 26.34 -4.41
CA LEU A 110 1.64 25.50 -3.66
C LEU A 110 1.97 25.51 -2.16
N SER A 111 0.93 25.39 -1.33
CA SER A 111 1.14 25.12 0.09
C SER A 111 1.73 23.72 0.30
N ASN A 112 2.54 23.56 1.34
CA ASN A 112 3.15 22.27 1.72
C ASN A 112 2.11 21.13 1.90
N THR A 113 0.87 21.47 2.31
CA THR A 113 -0.23 20.50 2.42
C THR A 113 -0.65 19.97 1.05
N ILE A 114 -0.79 20.85 0.06
CA ILE A 114 -1.17 20.46 -1.32
C ILE A 114 -0.02 19.71 -1.99
N GLN A 115 1.23 20.18 -1.83
CA GLN A 115 2.42 19.50 -2.34
C GLN A 115 2.48 18.04 -1.87
N LYS A 116 2.34 17.81 -0.55
CA LYS A 116 2.31 16.47 0.04
C LYS A 116 1.17 15.61 -0.48
N LYS A 117 -0.02 16.20 -0.65
CA LYS A 117 -1.19 15.47 -1.15
C LYS A 117 -0.95 15.00 -2.58
N ARG A 118 -0.54 15.90 -3.49
CA ARG A 118 -0.27 15.57 -4.89
C ARG A 118 0.86 14.54 -5.03
N TYR A 119 1.97 14.74 -4.33
CA TYR A 119 3.07 13.76 -4.30
C TYR A 119 2.63 12.39 -3.79
N SER A 120 1.81 12.35 -2.73
CA SER A 120 1.28 11.08 -2.20
C SER A 120 0.40 10.35 -3.22
N VAL A 121 -0.36 11.08 -4.04
CA VAL A 121 -1.17 10.49 -5.13
C VAL A 121 -0.26 9.85 -6.18
N ILE A 122 0.80 10.54 -6.61
CA ILE A 122 1.77 10.00 -7.58
C ILE A 122 2.44 8.73 -7.03
N LEU A 123 2.89 8.74 -5.78
CA LEU A 123 3.51 7.55 -5.15
C LEU A 123 2.53 6.38 -5.03
N GLN A 124 1.27 6.62 -4.70
CA GLN A 124 0.25 5.58 -4.61
C GLN A 124 -0.06 4.98 -5.98
N ALA A 125 -0.16 5.81 -7.01
CA ALA A 125 -0.36 5.38 -8.39
C ALA A 125 0.85 4.58 -8.91
N TYR A 126 2.08 5.02 -8.61
CA TYR A 126 3.30 4.25 -8.91
C TYR A 126 3.27 2.87 -8.28
N GLN A 127 2.94 2.77 -6.98
CA GLN A 127 2.83 1.47 -6.31
C GLN A 127 1.71 0.57 -6.88
N ALA A 128 0.65 1.17 -7.44
CA ALA A 128 -0.46 0.42 -8.00
C ALA A 128 -0.11 -0.26 -9.34
N LEU A 129 0.96 0.17 -10.02
CA LEU A 129 1.41 -0.42 -11.29
C LEU A 129 1.92 -1.85 -11.10
N ASP A 130 2.75 -2.07 -10.09
CA ASP A 130 3.22 -3.39 -9.66
C ASP A 130 3.66 -3.30 -8.19
N GLU A 131 3.29 -4.29 -7.38
CA GLU A 131 3.69 -4.34 -5.99
C GLU A 131 5.21 -4.28 -5.82
N ASN A 132 5.98 -4.87 -6.75
CA ASN A 132 7.43 -4.97 -6.69
C ASN A 132 8.19 -4.00 -7.61
N ILE A 133 7.50 -2.99 -8.16
CA ILE A 133 8.03 -2.04 -9.15
C ILE A 133 9.31 -1.28 -8.73
N CYS A 134 9.55 -1.13 -7.42
CA CYS A 134 10.60 -0.26 -6.90
C CYS A 134 12.00 -0.84 -7.11
N THR A 135 12.89 -0.03 -7.69
CA THR A 135 14.24 -0.42 -8.13
C THR A 135 15.23 -0.67 -6.98
N GLN A 136 14.85 -0.32 -5.75
CA GLN A 136 15.66 -0.37 -4.54
C GLN A 136 16.89 0.55 -4.54
N ARG A 137 17.14 1.32 -5.61
CA ARG A 137 18.28 2.26 -5.73
C ARG A 137 18.15 3.46 -4.79
N ASN A 138 16.93 3.96 -4.56
CA ASN A 138 16.67 5.01 -3.58
C ASN A 138 15.99 4.45 -2.32
N LEU A 139 16.75 4.36 -1.21
CA LEU A 139 16.26 3.86 0.07
C LEU A 139 15.12 4.70 0.68
N LYS A 140 15.04 6.00 0.40
CA LYS A 140 13.93 6.85 0.89
C LYS A 140 12.64 6.49 0.18
N ILE A 141 12.66 6.39 -1.16
CA ILE A 141 11.50 5.98 -1.95
C ILE A 141 11.08 4.55 -1.57
N LEU A 142 12.04 3.62 -1.44
CA LEU A 142 11.78 2.26 -0.99
C LEU A 142 11.06 2.22 0.37
N LYS A 143 11.52 3.02 1.34
CA LYS A 143 10.85 3.14 2.66
C LYS A 143 9.44 3.72 2.54
N ARG A 144 9.23 4.73 1.68
CA ARG A 144 7.90 5.32 1.41
C ARG A 144 6.96 4.29 0.80
N MET A 145 7.40 3.56 -0.23
CA MET A 145 6.64 2.47 -0.88
C MET A 145 6.26 1.37 0.10
N ARG A 146 7.21 0.90 0.93
CA ARG A 146 6.92 -0.08 2.00
C ARG A 146 5.89 0.46 2.99
N GLY A 147 5.98 1.75 3.33
CA GLY A 147 5.00 2.42 4.18
C GLY A 147 3.60 2.41 3.57
N ILE A 148 3.47 2.82 2.31
CA ILE A 148 2.18 2.82 1.58
C ILE A 148 1.63 1.39 1.48
N ARG A 149 2.47 0.38 1.16
CA ARG A 149 2.06 -1.04 1.18
C ARG A 149 1.57 -1.49 2.54
N ALA A 150 2.30 -1.18 3.60
CA ALA A 150 1.90 -1.55 4.95
C ALA A 150 0.58 -0.88 5.38
N VAL A 151 0.34 0.36 4.94
CA VAL A 151 -0.93 1.06 5.15
C VAL A 151 -2.05 0.40 4.33
N LYS A 152 -1.81 0.09 3.05
CA LYS A 152 -2.76 -0.61 2.17
C LYS A 152 -3.17 -1.95 2.78
N VAL A 153 -2.21 -2.83 3.09
CA VAL A 153 -2.48 -4.13 3.74
C VAL A 153 -3.25 -3.97 5.05
N ARG A 154 -2.88 -2.98 5.87
CA ARG A 154 -3.60 -2.70 7.13
C ARG A 154 -5.04 -2.26 6.87
N ASN A 155 -5.27 -1.41 5.88
CA ASN A 155 -6.59 -0.89 5.54
C ASN A 155 -7.45 -1.97 4.85
N ASP A 156 -6.88 -2.76 3.94
CA ASP A 156 -7.54 -3.89 3.27
C ASP A 156 -8.03 -4.92 4.29
N LYS A 157 -7.21 -5.26 5.29
CA LYS A 157 -7.59 -6.23 6.32
C LYS A 157 -8.68 -5.72 7.25
N ASN A 158 -8.81 -4.40 7.45
CA ASN A 158 -9.51 -3.85 8.62
C ASN A 158 -10.49 -2.71 8.34
N VAL A 159 -10.07 -1.72 7.54
CA VAL A 159 -10.84 -0.49 7.29
C VAL A 159 -11.85 -0.70 6.18
N TYR A 160 -11.41 -1.27 5.05
CA TYR A 160 -12.29 -1.50 3.90
C TYR A 160 -13.43 -2.48 4.17
N PRO A 161 -13.25 -3.58 4.93
CA PRO A 161 -14.39 -4.42 5.33
C PRO A 161 -15.48 -3.63 6.10
N ARG A 162 -15.10 -2.67 6.94
CA ARG A 162 -16.07 -1.83 7.65
C ARG A 162 -16.74 -0.79 6.74
N HIS A 163 -16.01 -0.23 5.79
CA HIS A 163 -16.60 0.65 4.77
C HIS A 163 -17.59 -0.12 3.89
N GLN A 164 -17.27 -1.35 3.50
CA GLN A 164 -18.19 -2.21 2.75
C GLN A 164 -19.47 -2.48 3.54
N ILE A 165 -19.38 -2.77 4.84
CA ILE A 165 -20.56 -2.92 5.70
C ILE A 165 -21.37 -1.61 5.74
N LEU A 166 -20.72 -0.45 5.90
CA LEU A 166 -21.37 0.86 5.88
C LEU A 166 -22.13 1.09 4.57
N TYR A 167 -21.47 0.87 3.43
CA TYR A 167 -22.06 1.10 2.11
C TYR A 167 -23.22 0.14 1.84
N ARG A 168 -23.06 -1.13 2.21
CA ARG A 168 -24.12 -2.14 2.11
C ARG A 168 -25.34 -1.73 2.94
N VAL A 169 -25.15 -1.40 4.22
CA VAL A 169 -26.25 -0.99 5.10
C VAL A 169 -26.95 0.26 4.56
N LEU A 170 -26.21 1.27 4.09
CA LEU A 170 -26.82 2.46 3.49
C LEU A 170 -27.68 2.13 2.26
N ARG A 171 -27.17 1.29 1.34
CA ARG A 171 -27.91 0.89 0.14
C ARG A 171 -29.12 0.03 0.46
N ASP A 172 -28.97 -0.95 1.35
CA ASP A 172 -30.06 -1.84 1.75
C ASP A 172 -31.20 -1.07 2.40
N GLU A 173 -30.89 -0.12 3.29
CA GLU A 173 -31.89 0.70 3.96
C GLU A 173 -32.53 1.72 3.00
N ALA A 174 -31.76 2.31 2.08
CA ALA A 174 -32.32 3.16 1.02
C ALA A 174 -33.28 2.39 0.10
N HIS A 175 -32.97 1.12 -0.19
CA HIS A 175 -33.80 0.26 -1.03
C HIS A 175 -35.10 -0.15 -0.31
N LYS A 176 -35.03 -0.46 0.99
CA LYS A 176 -36.19 -0.90 1.78
C LYS A 176 -37.12 0.25 2.18
N ASN A 177 -36.55 1.38 2.61
CA ASN A 177 -37.28 2.46 3.27
C ASN A 177 -37.35 3.75 2.44
N GLY A 178 -36.72 3.74 1.25
CA GLY A 178 -36.58 4.92 0.41
C GLY A 178 -35.30 5.72 0.70
N ARG A 179 -34.92 6.56 -0.26
CA ARG A 179 -33.73 7.42 -0.19
C ARG A 179 -33.94 8.59 0.77
N TRP A 180 -32.85 9.14 1.29
CA TRP A 180 -32.89 10.25 2.25
C TRP A 180 -32.74 11.61 1.56
N GLU A 181 -33.25 12.67 2.19
CA GLU A 181 -33.11 14.04 1.66
C GLU A 181 -31.69 14.57 1.79
N ASN A 182 -30.97 14.14 2.83
CA ASN A 182 -29.60 14.58 3.10
C ASN A 182 -28.79 13.52 3.85
N LEU A 183 -27.47 13.69 3.80
CA LEU A 183 -26.51 12.75 4.36
C LEU A 183 -26.64 12.61 5.88
N SER A 184 -26.94 13.70 6.60
CA SER A 184 -27.10 13.66 8.06
C SER A 184 -28.30 12.81 8.48
N GLN A 185 -29.40 12.87 7.73
CA GLN A 185 -30.56 12.02 7.95
C GLN A 185 -30.22 10.54 7.68
N ALA A 186 -29.54 10.26 6.55
CA ALA A 186 -29.11 8.92 6.20
C ALA A 186 -28.27 8.29 7.31
N VAL A 187 -27.20 8.98 7.72
CA VAL A 187 -26.28 8.51 8.77
C VAL A 187 -27.05 8.24 10.07
N LYS A 188 -27.82 9.20 10.58
CA LYS A 188 -28.58 9.02 11.83
C LYS A 188 -29.51 7.80 11.80
N SER A 189 -30.17 7.57 10.67
CA SER A 189 -31.13 6.46 10.53
C SER A 189 -30.45 5.08 10.59
N ILE A 190 -29.27 4.93 9.99
CA ILE A 190 -28.60 3.62 9.90
C ILE A 190 -27.72 3.29 11.10
N LEU A 191 -27.38 4.26 11.97
CA LEU A 191 -26.46 4.04 13.10
C LEU A 191 -26.82 2.85 14.00
N PRO A 192 -28.09 2.63 14.40
CA PRO A 192 -28.44 1.48 15.22
C PRO A 192 -28.16 0.15 14.51
N ILE A 193 -28.44 0.07 13.20
CA ILE A 193 -28.22 -1.12 12.37
C ILE A 193 -26.72 -1.35 12.17
N LEU A 194 -25.99 -0.29 11.85
CA LEU A 194 -24.54 -0.32 11.64
C LEU A 194 -23.78 -0.80 12.87
N ARG A 195 -24.22 -0.39 14.08
CA ARG A 195 -23.66 -0.86 15.35
C ARG A 195 -23.70 -2.37 15.48
N LEU A 196 -24.84 -3.00 15.17
CA LEU A 196 -25.00 -4.44 15.22
C LEU A 196 -24.13 -5.16 14.18
N GLU A 197 -24.06 -4.64 12.95
CA GLU A 197 -23.24 -5.22 11.89
C GLU A 197 -21.74 -5.12 12.18
N TYR A 198 -21.27 -4.01 12.76
CA TYR A 198 -19.87 -3.89 13.18
C TYR A 198 -19.55 -4.79 14.36
N GLN A 199 -20.49 -5.02 15.29
CA GLN A 199 -20.29 -6.01 16.36
C GLN A 199 -20.09 -7.42 15.79
N LYS A 200 -20.90 -7.83 14.81
CA LYS A 200 -20.71 -9.11 14.10
C LYS A 200 -19.33 -9.18 13.44
N ASN A 201 -18.92 -8.11 12.75
CA ASN A 201 -17.61 -8.03 12.12
C ASN A 201 -16.45 -8.10 13.13
N ASN A 202 -16.59 -7.46 14.30
CA ASN A 202 -15.60 -7.54 15.38
C ASN A 202 -15.40 -8.99 15.84
N LEU A 203 -16.48 -9.76 15.99
CA LEU A 203 -16.39 -11.16 16.40
C LEU A 203 -15.66 -12.02 15.36
N VAL A 204 -15.93 -11.81 14.08
CA VAL A 204 -15.21 -12.47 12.98
C VAL A 204 -13.72 -12.11 13.02
N TRP A 205 -13.40 -10.83 13.22
CA TRP A 205 -12.02 -10.37 13.33
C TRP A 205 -11.30 -10.99 14.53
N ILE A 206 -11.95 -11.03 15.71
CA ILE A 206 -11.40 -11.66 16.92
C ILE A 206 -11.07 -13.13 16.66
N GLN A 207 -11.98 -13.86 16.02
CA GLN A 207 -11.76 -15.27 15.70
C GLN A 207 -10.55 -15.45 14.78
N ASN A 208 -10.47 -14.66 13.70
CA ASN A 208 -9.33 -14.72 12.77
C ASN A 208 -7.99 -14.41 13.46
N GLU A 209 -7.97 -13.48 14.42
CA GLU A 209 -6.75 -13.19 15.20
C GLU A 209 -6.39 -14.32 16.18
N ILE A 210 -7.37 -14.98 16.79
CA ILE A 210 -7.15 -16.18 17.61
C ILE A 210 -6.52 -17.27 16.74
N ASP A 211 -7.12 -17.57 15.59
CA ASP A 211 -6.66 -18.63 14.68
C ASP A 211 -5.24 -18.35 14.16
N SER A 212 -4.97 -17.10 13.75
CA SER A 212 -3.64 -16.69 13.29
C SER A 212 -2.58 -16.81 14.38
N LYS A 213 -2.90 -16.46 15.63
CA LYS A 213 -1.96 -16.60 16.76
C LYS A 213 -1.74 -18.06 17.15
N LEU A 214 -2.78 -18.90 17.08
CA LEU A 214 -2.64 -20.34 17.32
C LEU A 214 -1.73 -21.00 16.27
N ALA A 215 -1.91 -20.67 14.98
CA ALA A 215 -1.02 -21.15 13.92
C ALA A 215 0.44 -20.73 14.16
N LEU A 216 0.67 -19.48 14.59
CA LEU A 216 2.01 -19.00 14.93
C LEU A 216 2.60 -19.72 16.15
N ILE A 217 1.80 -20.05 17.17
CA ILE A 217 2.26 -20.88 18.30
C ILE A 217 2.72 -22.25 17.78
N GLU A 218 1.95 -22.89 16.90
CA GLU A 218 2.31 -24.19 16.33
C GLU A 218 3.64 -24.14 15.56
N GLU A 219 3.87 -23.08 14.76
CA GLU A 219 5.14 -22.87 14.06
C GLU A 219 6.32 -22.68 15.03
N LEU A 220 6.14 -21.87 16.09
CA LEU A 220 7.17 -21.63 17.09
C LEU A 220 7.48 -22.90 17.89
N GLU A 221 6.47 -23.73 18.18
CA GLU A 221 6.63 -25.02 18.83
C GLU A 221 7.41 -26.01 17.96
N LYS A 222 7.08 -26.12 16.66
CA LYS A 222 7.84 -26.90 15.69
C LYS A 222 9.30 -26.44 15.62
N GLY A 223 9.53 -25.13 15.51
CA GLY A 223 10.88 -24.54 15.50
C GLY A 223 11.68 -24.83 16.78
N ARG A 224 11.02 -24.77 17.94
CA ARG A 224 11.60 -25.12 19.25
C ARG A 224 12.00 -26.60 19.32
N LEU A 225 11.18 -27.50 18.80
CA LEU A 225 11.46 -28.95 18.75
C LEU A 225 12.63 -29.29 17.82
N ILE A 226 12.68 -28.68 16.62
CA ILE A 226 13.80 -28.87 15.68
C ILE A 226 15.12 -28.42 16.32
N ASN A 227 15.11 -27.27 17.01
CA ASN A 227 16.29 -26.75 17.70
C ASN A 227 16.76 -27.62 18.88
N SER A 228 15.85 -28.34 19.54
CA SER A 228 16.21 -29.27 20.60
C SER A 228 16.77 -30.59 20.06
N HIS A 229 16.39 -31.01 18.85
CA HIS A 229 16.76 -32.31 18.26
C HIS A 229 18.05 -32.29 17.41
N ASN A 230 18.49 -31.13 16.90
CA ASN A 230 19.74 -30.99 16.15
C ASN A 230 20.98 -31.12 17.06
N LYS A 231 21.40 -32.36 17.36
CA LYS A 231 22.53 -32.70 18.26
C LYS A 231 23.94 -32.33 17.74
N GLN A 232 24.09 -31.85 16.51
CA GLN A 232 25.42 -31.75 15.83
C GLN A 232 26.12 -30.38 15.84
N ASN A 233 25.65 -29.35 16.57
CA ASN A 233 26.34 -28.05 16.63
C ASN A 233 26.74 -27.66 18.06
N GLU A 234 28.03 -27.36 18.23
CA GLU A 234 28.81 -27.11 19.47
C GLU A 234 28.38 -25.88 20.29
N ASN A 235 27.30 -25.18 19.91
CA ASN A 235 26.93 -23.90 20.52
C ASN A 235 25.71 -24.01 21.45
N TYR A 236 25.89 -24.68 22.59
CA TYR A 236 24.86 -24.95 23.60
C TYR A 236 24.16 -23.68 24.12
N HIS A 237 24.91 -22.61 24.40
CA HIS A 237 24.36 -21.35 24.91
C HIS A 237 23.43 -20.64 23.91
N GLY A 238 23.73 -20.71 22.61
CA GLY A 238 22.89 -20.14 21.56
C GLY A 238 21.51 -20.80 21.49
N LYS A 239 21.45 -22.14 21.62
CA LYS A 239 20.19 -22.91 21.59
C LYS A 239 19.30 -22.62 22.81
N VAL A 240 19.88 -22.55 24.01
CA VAL A 240 19.12 -22.23 25.23
C VAL A 240 18.50 -20.84 25.12
N TYR A 241 19.27 -19.87 24.65
CA TYR A 241 18.77 -18.51 24.42
C TYR A 241 17.64 -18.47 23.37
N GLN A 242 17.80 -19.19 22.26
CA GLN A 242 16.80 -19.24 21.20
C GLN A 242 15.51 -19.94 21.64
N ASN A 243 15.61 -21.06 22.38
CA ASN A 243 14.46 -21.76 22.95
C ASN A 243 13.71 -20.90 23.98
N ARG A 244 14.44 -20.14 24.83
CA ARG A 244 13.83 -19.16 25.73
C ARG A 244 13.11 -18.06 24.95
N LYS A 245 13.66 -17.60 23.83
CA LYS A 245 13.01 -16.62 22.96
C LYS A 245 11.71 -17.17 22.35
N TYR A 246 11.70 -18.43 21.89
CA TYR A 246 10.47 -19.09 21.44
C TYR A 246 9.43 -19.18 22.56
N GLN A 247 9.83 -19.65 23.75
CA GLN A 247 8.91 -19.78 24.88
C GLN A 247 8.30 -18.44 25.29
N ASN A 248 9.13 -17.41 25.47
CA ASN A 248 8.64 -16.07 25.82
C ASN A 248 7.65 -15.53 24.77
N ARG A 249 7.85 -15.87 23.48
CA ARG A 249 6.92 -15.45 22.43
C ARG A 249 5.61 -16.23 22.49
N ILE A 250 5.66 -17.54 22.75
CA ILE A 250 4.48 -18.39 22.95
C ILE A 250 3.66 -17.90 24.14
N ASP A 251 4.28 -17.68 25.30
CA ASP A 251 3.60 -17.20 26.52
C ASP A 251 2.88 -15.87 26.26
N LYS A 252 3.54 -14.95 25.56
CA LYS A 252 2.93 -13.68 25.15
C LYS A 252 1.72 -13.88 24.23
N LEU A 253 1.83 -14.78 23.25
CA LEU A 253 0.72 -15.08 22.33
C LEU A 253 -0.46 -15.73 23.07
N GLN A 254 -0.20 -16.60 24.05
CA GLN A 254 -1.25 -17.21 24.89
C GLN A 254 -1.98 -16.17 25.74
N LEU A 255 -1.26 -15.21 26.32
CA LEU A 255 -1.88 -14.08 27.02
C LEU A 255 -2.77 -13.24 26.09
N GLU A 256 -2.27 -12.90 24.90
CA GLU A 256 -3.04 -12.17 23.88
C GLU A 256 -4.30 -12.96 23.44
N ILE A 257 -4.20 -14.28 23.25
CA ILE A 257 -5.35 -15.14 22.92
C ILE A 257 -6.38 -15.14 24.05
N ASN A 258 -5.95 -15.24 25.31
CA ASN A 258 -6.87 -15.20 26.45
C ASN A 258 -7.64 -13.88 26.53
N GLU A 259 -6.97 -12.74 26.29
CA GLU A 259 -7.64 -11.44 26.19
C GLU A 259 -8.70 -11.42 25.07
N LEU A 260 -8.38 -12.00 23.91
CA LEU A 260 -9.30 -12.10 22.77
C LEU A 260 -10.50 -13.01 23.08
N ILE A 261 -10.31 -14.15 23.74
CA ILE A 261 -11.38 -15.06 24.15
C ILE A 261 -12.32 -14.38 25.16
N ILE A 262 -11.78 -13.63 26.11
CA ILE A 262 -12.58 -12.84 27.06
C ILE A 262 -13.41 -11.81 26.30
N ALA A 263 -12.79 -11.08 25.36
CA ALA A 263 -13.48 -10.10 24.55
C ALA A 263 -14.58 -10.72 23.67
N GLN A 264 -14.33 -11.89 23.07
CA GLN A 264 -15.29 -12.62 22.25
C GLN A 264 -16.58 -12.97 23.02
N LYS A 265 -16.46 -13.27 24.31
CA LYS A 265 -17.58 -13.62 25.20
C LYS A 265 -18.31 -12.40 25.78
N SER A 266 -17.79 -11.19 25.56
CA SER A 266 -18.37 -9.96 26.10
C SER A 266 -19.50 -9.42 25.23
N THR A 267 -20.38 -8.63 25.83
CA THR A 267 -21.47 -7.94 25.12
C THR A 267 -20.96 -6.88 24.15
N ASP A 268 -19.82 -6.24 24.45
CA ASP A 268 -19.19 -5.28 23.55
C ASP A 268 -17.65 -5.50 23.53
N PRO A 269 -17.16 -6.35 22.60
CA PRO A 269 -15.74 -6.63 22.49
C PRO A 269 -14.89 -5.38 22.22
N ALA A 270 -15.47 -4.35 21.61
CA ALA A 270 -14.74 -3.13 21.27
C ALA A 270 -14.48 -2.23 22.47
N LEU A 271 -15.33 -2.30 23.50
CA LEU A 271 -15.08 -1.62 24.76
C LEU A 271 -13.88 -2.24 25.50
N LEU A 272 -13.77 -3.57 25.48
CA LEU A 272 -12.67 -4.29 26.15
C LEU A 272 -11.35 -4.19 25.39
N LEU A 273 -11.38 -4.34 24.06
CA LEU A 273 -10.16 -4.34 23.26
C LEU A 273 -9.69 -2.94 22.89
N GLY A 274 -10.58 -1.92 22.94
CA GLY A 274 -10.23 -0.53 22.67
C GLY A 274 -9.48 -0.39 21.34
N LYS A 275 -8.30 0.24 21.38
CA LYS A 275 -7.45 0.46 20.20
C LYS A 275 -6.88 -0.82 19.56
N LYS A 276 -7.01 -1.99 20.23
CA LYS A 276 -6.59 -3.29 19.65
C LYS A 276 -7.56 -3.75 18.56
N ILE A 277 -8.84 -3.38 18.64
CA ILE A 277 -9.76 -3.60 17.52
C ILE A 277 -9.42 -2.59 16.41
N PRO A 278 -9.12 -3.08 15.19
CA PRO A 278 -8.83 -2.20 14.08
C PRO A 278 -10.04 -1.33 13.75
N TYR A 279 -9.75 -0.04 13.56
CA TYR A 279 -10.77 0.96 13.23
C TYR A 279 -11.93 0.96 14.25
N ASN A 280 -11.59 0.79 15.54
CA ASN A 280 -12.49 1.07 16.66
C ASN A 280 -12.74 2.58 16.76
N THR A 281 -13.50 3.10 15.82
CA THR A 281 -13.93 4.50 15.77
C THR A 281 -15.44 4.53 15.93
N ILE A 282 -15.96 3.90 17.00
CA ILE A 282 -17.38 3.63 17.30
C ILE A 282 -18.22 4.92 17.43
N TYR A 283 -18.31 5.61 16.30
CA TYR A 283 -19.29 6.58 15.83
C TYR A 283 -19.27 7.96 16.48
N ASN A 284 -18.29 8.78 16.08
CA ASN A 284 -18.64 10.18 15.83
C ASN A 284 -19.34 10.19 14.46
N ASP A 285 -20.64 10.54 14.44
CA ASP A 285 -21.43 10.76 13.22
C ASP A 285 -20.64 11.58 12.20
N GLU A 286 -19.84 12.52 12.69
CA GLU A 286 -18.97 13.40 11.92
C GLU A 286 -17.88 12.66 11.12
N SER A 287 -17.33 11.56 11.63
CA SER A 287 -16.33 10.76 10.93
C SER A 287 -16.96 10.01 9.74
N ILE A 288 -18.14 9.42 9.95
CA ILE A 288 -18.90 8.79 8.86
C ILE A 288 -19.32 9.86 7.85
N LEU A 289 -19.82 11.01 8.32
CA LEU A 289 -20.22 12.11 7.45
C LEU A 289 -19.05 12.62 6.61
N HIS A 290 -17.88 12.82 7.21
CA HIS A 290 -16.69 13.23 6.49
C HIS A 290 -16.29 12.20 5.44
N HIS A 291 -16.25 10.91 5.80
CA HIS A 291 -15.92 9.84 4.87
C HIS A 291 -16.89 9.79 3.67
N LEU A 292 -18.20 9.86 3.93
CA LEU A 292 -19.22 9.77 2.89
C LEU A 292 -19.25 10.99 1.95
N ARG A 293 -18.82 12.18 2.39
CA ARG A 293 -18.68 13.36 1.51
C ARG A 293 -17.71 13.12 0.37
N ASP A 294 -16.72 12.26 0.57
CA ASP A 294 -15.72 11.90 -0.43
C ASP A 294 -16.14 10.69 -1.30
N CYS A 295 -17.42 10.27 -1.23
CA CYS A 295 -17.96 9.09 -1.94
C CYS A 295 -19.14 9.45 -2.87
N PRO A 296 -18.91 10.22 -3.96
CA PRO A 296 -19.98 10.80 -4.78
C PRO A 296 -20.91 9.76 -5.41
N GLU A 297 -20.37 8.63 -5.87
CA GLU A 297 -21.17 7.53 -6.46
C GLU A 297 -22.16 6.94 -5.45
N LEU A 298 -21.70 6.70 -4.22
CA LEU A 298 -22.57 6.19 -3.16
C LEU A 298 -23.65 7.21 -2.78
N LEU A 299 -23.32 8.51 -2.77
CA LEU A 299 -24.29 9.56 -2.46
C LEU A 299 -25.44 9.58 -3.49
N GLN A 300 -25.17 9.30 -4.76
CA GLN A 300 -26.20 9.20 -5.81
C GLN A 300 -27.17 8.03 -5.58
N ASP A 301 -26.68 6.93 -5.02
CA ASP A 301 -27.49 5.74 -4.73
C ASP A 301 -28.49 5.98 -3.59
N ILE A 302 -28.08 6.76 -2.58
CA ILE A 302 -28.77 6.81 -1.28
C ILE A 302 -29.53 8.11 -1.03
N LEU A 303 -29.22 9.19 -1.75
CA LEU A 303 -29.88 10.48 -1.60
C LEU A 303 -30.91 10.73 -2.69
N ILE A 304 -31.94 11.50 -2.35
CA ILE A 304 -32.88 12.05 -3.31
C ILE A 304 -32.12 13.06 -4.18
N GLN A 305 -32.07 12.80 -5.48
CA GLN A 305 -31.45 13.72 -6.43
C GLN A 305 -32.34 14.96 -6.55
N LYS A 306 -31.76 16.13 -6.36
CA LYS A 306 -32.38 17.41 -6.67
C LYS A 306 -32.07 17.79 -8.10
#